data_AF-Q95XI6-F1
#
_entry.id   AF-Q95XI6-F1
#
_cell.length_a   1.000
_cell.length_b   1.000
_cell.length_c   1.000
_cell.angle_alpha   90.00
_cell.angle_beta   90.00
_cell.angle_gamma   90.00
#
_symmetry.space_group_name_H-M   'P 1'
#
loop_
_entity.id
_entity.type
_entity.pdbx_description
1 polymer ?
#
loop_
_entity_poly.entity_id
_entity_poly.type
_entity_poly.pdbx_seq_one_letter_code
_entity_poly.pdbx_strand_id
1 'polypeptide(L)'
;MRPLHINLVAFLAVFVSVTVDAQYPVTYGCVAQILAYSPMNKLNTFVTNLNKDATLAAKKKRANSWVPNNLGSHKFPALDLYATSAKALEAVTGLLDHRNTVGLFWADLQPGLTKVYNASISKKYKNMWAKTDKIHDNAFFDALNEWYAYCHYNSPAGKRTALYNAIQKVTTKYANNTQLNYEVMSSAWYARFTVMMLFGSW
;
A
#
# COMPACT_ATOMS: atom_id res chain seq x y z
N MET A 1 6.15 -27.03 37.84
CA MET A 1 7.14 -25.96 37.57
C MET A 1 6.52 -25.01 36.54
N ARG A 2 6.46 -23.73 36.92
CA ARG A 2 5.77 -22.53 36.37
C ARG A 2 4.78 -22.69 35.19
N PRO A 3 3.50 -22.28 35.35
CA PRO A 3 2.55 -22.21 34.25
C PRO A 3 2.90 -21.04 33.32
N LEU A 4 2.95 -21.34 32.02
CA LEU A 4 3.22 -20.41 30.93
C LEU A 4 1.96 -19.56 30.63
N HIS A 5 1.50 -18.82 31.63
CA HIS A 5 0.42 -17.85 31.50
C HIS A 5 0.96 -16.52 31.98
N ILE A 6 1.51 -15.72 31.06
CA ILE A 6 1.74 -14.26 31.09
C ILE A 6 2.72 -14.01 29.94
N ASN A 7 2.19 -13.77 28.73
CA ASN A 7 2.82 -12.96 27.66
C ASN A 7 2.09 -13.01 26.31
N LEU A 8 1.01 -13.80 26.17
CA LEU A 8 0.23 -13.80 24.92
C LEU A 8 -0.71 -12.58 24.76
N VAL A 9 -0.92 -11.78 25.81
CA VAL A 9 -1.83 -10.62 25.77
C VAL A 9 -1.14 -9.35 25.26
N ALA A 10 0.19 -9.25 25.34
CA ALA A 10 0.93 -8.05 24.94
C ALA A 10 1.13 -7.93 23.41
N PHE A 11 0.88 -9.00 22.64
CA PHE A 11 0.95 -8.97 21.17
C PHE A 11 -0.37 -8.63 20.47
N LEU A 12 -1.45 -8.43 21.23
CA LEU A 12 -2.77 -8.02 20.72
C LEU A 12 -3.02 -6.51 20.78
N ALA A 13 -2.01 -5.68 21.09
CA ALA A 13 -2.21 -4.26 21.43
C ALA A 13 -1.86 -3.23 20.32
N VAL A 14 -1.82 -3.63 19.04
CA VAL A 14 -1.87 -2.67 17.92
C VAL A 14 -2.94 -3.08 16.91
N PHE A 15 -4.16 -3.32 17.40
CA PHE A 15 -5.35 -3.21 16.55
C PHE A 15 -5.75 -1.75 16.47
N VAL A 16 -4.93 -0.93 15.79
CA VAL A 16 -5.51 0.25 15.14
C VAL A 16 -6.40 -0.33 14.05
N SER A 17 -7.69 -0.42 14.34
CA SER A 17 -8.70 -0.57 13.31
C SER A 17 -8.58 0.64 12.40
N VAL A 18 -7.73 0.56 11.39
CA VAL A 18 -7.77 1.49 10.27
C VAL A 18 -9.09 1.19 9.57
N THR A 19 -10.12 1.94 9.92
CA THR A 19 -11.22 2.19 9.01
C THR A 19 -10.58 2.72 7.74
N VAL A 20 -10.55 1.88 6.71
CA VAL A 20 -10.07 2.26 5.38
C VAL A 20 -11.18 3.15 4.78
N ASP A 21 -11.23 4.40 5.23
CA ASP A 21 -12.14 5.42 4.74
C ASP A 21 -11.74 5.79 3.33
N ALA A 22 -12.60 5.43 2.35
CA ALA A 22 -12.63 5.74 0.92
C ALA A 22 -11.35 5.54 0.07
N GLN A 23 -10.15 5.59 0.65
CA GLN A 23 -8.84 5.53 0.02
C GLN A 23 -7.91 4.66 0.86
N TYR A 24 -7.14 3.80 0.20
CA TYR A 24 -6.16 2.98 0.91
C TYR A 24 -5.04 3.88 1.45
N PRO A 25 -4.59 3.72 2.71
CA PRO A 25 -3.55 4.59 3.26
C PRO A 25 -2.21 4.39 2.56
N VAL A 26 -1.39 5.45 2.48
CA VAL A 26 0.03 5.33 2.14
C VAL A 26 0.82 4.97 3.41
N THR A 27 1.81 4.09 3.29
CA THR A 27 2.67 3.74 4.43
C THR A 27 3.95 4.56 4.40
N TYR A 28 4.62 4.67 5.55
CA TYR A 28 5.91 5.33 5.64
C TYR A 28 6.93 4.71 4.69
N GLY A 29 7.01 3.37 4.64
CA GLY A 29 7.99 2.70 3.80
C GLY A 29 7.80 2.95 2.30
N CYS A 30 6.55 3.08 1.80
CA CYS A 30 6.31 3.45 0.40
C CYS A 30 6.90 4.84 0.10
N VAL A 31 6.62 5.81 0.96
CA VAL A 31 7.04 7.20 0.72
C VAL A 31 8.54 7.37 0.97
N ALA A 32 9.11 6.65 1.95
CA ALA A 32 10.54 6.68 2.24
C ALA A 32 11.41 6.16 1.08
N GLN A 33 10.91 5.26 0.24
CA GLN A 33 11.64 4.85 -0.98
C GLN A 33 11.72 5.94 -2.04
N ILE A 34 10.72 6.83 -2.06
CA ILE A 34 10.68 7.97 -2.97
C ILE A 34 11.48 9.13 -2.40
N LEU A 35 11.34 9.37 -1.10
CA LEU A 35 11.86 10.53 -0.37
C LEU A 35 12.93 10.10 0.64
N ALA A 36 13.89 9.28 0.20
CA ALA A 36 14.88 8.62 1.07
C ALA A 36 15.77 9.58 1.86
N TYR A 37 16.04 10.77 1.30
CA TYR A 37 16.90 11.77 1.91
C TYR A 37 16.14 12.82 2.75
N SER A 38 14.81 12.73 2.81
CA SER A 38 14.01 13.59 3.67
C SER A 38 14.28 13.31 5.15
N PRO A 39 14.37 14.34 6.01
CA PRO A 39 14.51 14.12 7.45
C PRO A 39 13.38 13.24 8.01
N MET A 40 13.75 12.13 8.64
CA MET A 40 12.81 11.07 9.07
C MET A 40 11.63 11.59 9.91
N ASN A 41 11.89 12.52 10.83
CA ASN A 41 10.85 13.12 11.66
C ASN A 41 9.82 13.89 10.81
N LYS A 42 10.28 14.69 9.84
CA LYS A 42 9.42 15.44 8.94
C LYS A 42 8.65 14.50 8.01
N LEU A 43 9.31 13.45 7.51
CA LEU A 43 8.67 12.46 6.64
C LEU A 43 7.54 11.71 7.36
N ASN A 44 7.77 11.27 8.60
CA ASN A 44 6.72 10.64 9.42
C ASN A 44 5.50 11.56 9.61
N THR A 45 5.73 12.83 9.94
CA THR A 45 4.65 13.82 10.07
C THR A 45 3.92 14.04 8.74
N PHE A 46 4.65 14.10 7.63
CA PHE A 46 4.07 14.24 6.29
C PHE A 46 3.15 13.07 5.94
N VAL A 47 3.61 11.82 6.10
CA VAL A 47 2.83 10.62 5.81
C VAL A 47 1.58 10.54 6.70
N THR A 48 1.73 10.86 7.99
CA THR A 48 0.60 10.91 8.93
C THR A 48 -0.46 11.92 8.48
N ASN A 49 -0.03 13.13 8.10
CA ASN A 49 -0.95 14.18 7.66
C ASN A 49 -1.55 13.90 6.28
N LEU A 50 -0.81 13.28 5.36
CA LEU A 50 -1.35 12.76 4.10
C LEU A 50 -2.51 11.82 4.37
N ASN A 51 -2.37 10.87 5.30
CA ASN A 51 -3.44 9.92 5.60
C ASN A 51 -4.67 10.55 6.30
N LYS A 52 -4.52 11.72 6.93
CA LYS A 52 -5.65 12.48 7.50
C LYS A 52 -6.44 13.27 6.46
N ASP A 53 -5.85 13.58 5.31
CA ASP A 53 -6.57 14.26 4.24
C ASP A 53 -7.63 13.34 3.62
N ALA A 54 -8.89 13.81 3.59
CA ALA A 54 -10.03 13.00 3.17
C ALA A 54 -10.16 12.80 1.66
N THR A 55 -9.53 13.66 0.84
CA THR A 55 -9.66 13.61 -0.62
C THR A 55 -8.30 13.47 -1.29
N LEU A 56 -8.27 12.83 -2.46
CA LEU A 56 -7.07 12.72 -3.29
C LEU A 56 -6.52 14.10 -3.65
N ALA A 57 -7.41 15.06 -3.95
CA ALA A 57 -7.02 16.43 -4.24
C ALA A 57 -6.30 17.11 -3.07
N ALA A 58 -6.78 16.92 -1.83
CA ALA A 58 -6.12 17.46 -0.65
C ALA A 58 -4.75 16.80 -0.40
N LYS A 59 -4.65 15.48 -0.57
CA LYS A 59 -3.37 14.75 -0.49
C LYS A 59 -2.36 15.25 -1.52
N LYS A 60 -2.78 15.41 -2.78
CA LYS A 60 -1.92 15.93 -3.87
C LYS A 60 -1.50 17.37 -3.60
N LYS A 61 -2.40 18.22 -3.10
CA LYS A 61 -2.07 19.59 -2.68
C LYS A 61 -1.00 19.59 -1.59
N ARG A 62 -1.12 18.72 -0.57
CA ARG A 62 -0.10 18.57 0.48
C ARG A 62 1.24 18.11 -0.09
N ALA A 63 1.24 17.11 -0.97
CA ALA A 63 2.46 16.63 -1.62
C ALA A 63 3.14 17.74 -2.42
N ASN A 64 2.39 18.48 -3.23
CA ASN A 64 2.89 19.59 -4.05
C ASN A 64 3.53 20.70 -3.22
N SER A 65 3.01 21.00 -2.03
CA SER A 65 3.61 22.00 -1.13
C SER A 65 4.79 21.47 -0.32
N TRP A 66 4.78 20.19 0.05
CA TRP A 66 5.75 19.63 0.99
C TRP A 66 7.01 19.10 0.31
N VAL A 67 6.86 18.34 -0.78
CA VAL A 67 7.98 17.62 -1.43
C VAL A 67 9.10 18.57 -1.90
N PRO A 68 8.82 19.68 -2.61
CA PRO A 68 9.88 20.56 -3.10
C PRO A 68 10.76 21.17 -2.00
N ASN A 69 10.23 21.27 -0.77
CA ASN A 69 10.88 21.93 0.36
C ASN A 69 11.56 20.95 1.33
N ASN A 70 11.42 19.63 1.14
CA ASN A 70 11.83 18.65 2.14
C ASN A 70 12.53 17.41 1.57
N LEU A 71 12.97 17.43 0.30
CA LEU A 71 13.68 16.32 -0.33
C LEU A 71 14.97 15.89 0.38
N GLY A 72 15.64 16.84 1.04
CA GLY A 72 16.97 16.65 1.60
C GLY A 72 18.05 16.66 0.52
N SER A 73 19.28 16.32 0.92
CA SER A 73 20.43 16.32 0.03
C SER A 73 20.76 14.89 -0.39
N HIS A 74 20.57 14.58 -1.68
CA HIS A 74 20.92 13.28 -2.24
C HIS A 74 22.43 13.10 -2.26
N LYS A 75 22.92 12.00 -1.66
CA LYS A 75 24.36 11.65 -1.68
C LYS A 75 24.84 11.28 -3.09
N PHE A 76 23.97 10.67 -3.89
CA PHE A 76 24.28 10.19 -5.24
C PHE A 76 23.18 10.62 -6.24
N PRO A 77 23.02 11.94 -6.53
CA PRO A 77 21.90 12.45 -7.32
C PRO A 77 21.85 11.87 -8.73
N ALA A 78 22.99 11.54 -9.34
CA ALA A 78 23.05 10.93 -10.67
C ALA A 78 22.48 9.50 -10.72
N LEU A 79 22.43 8.81 -9.58
CA LEU A 79 21.91 7.44 -9.45
C LEU A 79 20.50 7.39 -8.86
N ASP A 80 19.98 8.54 -8.41
CA ASP A 80 18.68 8.62 -7.78
C ASP A 80 17.60 9.06 -8.78
N LEU A 81 16.66 8.15 -9.06
CA LEU A 81 15.51 8.41 -9.92
C LEU A 81 14.65 9.58 -9.43
N TYR A 82 14.66 9.85 -8.13
CA TYR A 82 13.87 10.89 -7.48
C TYR A 82 14.73 12.04 -6.96
N ALA A 83 15.94 12.22 -7.51
CA ALA A 83 16.89 13.28 -7.11
C ALA A 83 16.36 14.71 -7.21
N THR A 84 15.29 14.92 -7.99
CA THR A 84 14.72 16.26 -8.22
C THR A 84 13.30 16.34 -7.68
N SER A 85 12.91 17.55 -7.25
CA SER A 85 11.55 17.87 -6.78
C SER A 85 10.47 17.46 -7.78
N ALA A 86 10.71 17.63 -9.07
CA ALA A 86 9.78 17.22 -10.10
C ALA A 86 9.57 15.70 -10.12
N LYS A 87 10.65 14.92 -10.20
CA LYS A 87 10.57 13.45 -10.27
C LYS A 87 10.05 12.83 -8.97
N ALA A 88 10.47 13.36 -7.82
CA ALA A 88 9.97 12.92 -6.52
C ALA A 88 8.48 13.22 -6.36
N LEU A 89 8.03 14.41 -6.76
CA LEU A 89 6.61 14.78 -6.67
C LEU A 89 5.75 13.95 -7.64
N GLU A 90 6.23 13.70 -8.85
CA GLU A 90 5.58 12.81 -9.81
C GLU A 90 5.38 11.41 -9.20
N ALA A 91 6.45 10.83 -8.63
CA ALA A 91 6.39 9.52 -8.00
C ALA A 91 5.45 9.47 -6.78
N VAL A 92 5.47 10.49 -5.90
CA VAL A 92 4.53 10.59 -4.77
C VAL A 92 3.09 10.72 -5.29
N THR A 93 2.87 11.52 -6.33
CA THR A 93 1.53 11.71 -6.90
C THR A 93 1.00 10.43 -7.52
N GLY A 94 1.84 9.70 -8.27
CA GLY A 94 1.50 8.38 -8.81
C GLY A 94 1.16 7.37 -7.71
N LEU A 95 1.88 7.38 -6.58
CA LEU A 95 1.58 6.53 -5.43
C LEU A 95 0.20 6.88 -4.85
N LEU A 96 -0.12 8.16 -4.73
CA LEU A 96 -1.41 8.62 -4.22
C LEU A 96 -2.57 8.21 -5.15
N ASP A 97 -2.37 8.34 -6.46
CA ASP A 97 -3.34 7.86 -7.46
C ASP A 97 -3.57 6.36 -7.34
N HIS A 98 -2.49 5.59 -7.24
CA HIS A 98 -2.56 4.15 -7.04
C HIS A 98 -3.32 3.76 -5.78
N ARG A 99 -2.98 4.34 -4.64
CA ARG A 99 -3.63 4.02 -3.35
C ARG A 99 -5.10 4.45 -3.32
N ASN A 100 -5.45 5.55 -4.00
CA ASN A 100 -6.84 5.92 -4.22
C ASN A 100 -7.57 4.85 -5.04
N THR A 101 -6.99 4.39 -6.15
CA THR A 101 -7.61 3.39 -7.03
C THR A 101 -7.73 2.02 -6.37
N VAL A 102 -6.75 1.61 -5.55
CA VAL A 102 -6.86 0.43 -4.66
C VAL A 102 -8.03 0.58 -3.69
N GLY A 103 -8.20 1.78 -3.10
CA GLY A 103 -9.36 2.08 -2.24
C GLY A 103 -10.70 1.90 -2.95
N LEU A 104 -10.82 2.41 -4.19
CA LEU A 104 -12.01 2.25 -5.02
C LEU A 104 -12.28 0.78 -5.37
N PHE A 105 -11.24 0.02 -5.75
CA PHE A 105 -11.36 -1.41 -6.01
C PHE A 105 -11.96 -2.15 -4.79
N TRP A 106 -11.45 -1.84 -3.59
CA TRP A 106 -11.96 -2.43 -2.36
C TRP A 106 -13.38 -2.00 -2.01
N ALA A 107 -13.76 -0.76 -2.30
CA ALA A 107 -15.13 -0.29 -2.13
C ALA A 107 -16.10 -1.08 -3.03
N ASP A 108 -15.69 -1.40 -4.25
CA ASP A 108 -16.49 -2.21 -5.19
C ASP A 108 -16.53 -3.70 -4.82
N LEU A 109 -15.44 -4.25 -4.28
CA LEU A 109 -15.35 -5.67 -3.90
C LEU A 109 -16.05 -5.99 -2.58
N GLN A 110 -16.07 -5.05 -1.63
CA GLN A 110 -16.61 -5.28 -0.29
C GLN A 110 -18.07 -5.80 -0.29
N PRO A 111 -19.02 -5.26 -1.08
CA PRO A 111 -20.38 -5.79 -1.13
C PRO A 111 -20.44 -7.24 -1.62
N GLY A 112 -19.62 -7.60 -2.61
CA GLY A 112 -19.51 -8.97 -3.12
C GLY A 112 -19.02 -9.94 -2.05
N LEU A 113 -17.96 -9.57 -1.33
CA LEU A 113 -17.44 -10.37 -0.22
C LEU A 113 -18.45 -10.50 0.92
N THR A 114 -19.17 -9.43 1.26
CA THR A 114 -20.21 -9.46 2.29
C THR A 114 -21.39 -10.34 1.89
N LYS A 115 -21.71 -10.46 0.59
CA LYS A 115 -22.74 -11.38 0.09
C LYS A 115 -22.30 -12.84 0.11
N VAL A 116 -21.05 -13.13 -0.27
CA VAL A 116 -20.50 -14.51 -0.24
C VAL A 116 -20.34 -14.98 1.21
N TYR A 117 -19.92 -14.08 2.08
CA TYR A 117 -19.68 -14.34 3.49
C TYR A 117 -20.63 -13.52 4.37
N ASN A 118 -20.11 -12.96 5.45
CA ASN A 118 -20.78 -11.98 6.29
C ASN A 118 -19.79 -10.82 6.51
N ALA A 119 -20.24 -9.75 7.16
CA ALA A 119 -19.40 -8.58 7.39
C ALA A 119 -18.10 -8.90 8.15
N SER A 120 -18.13 -9.86 9.08
CA SER A 120 -16.96 -10.23 9.90
C SER A 120 -15.87 -10.91 9.07
N ILE A 121 -16.22 -11.91 8.25
CA ILE A 121 -15.26 -12.58 7.36
C ILE A 121 -14.81 -11.64 6.24
N SER A 122 -15.73 -10.85 5.68
CA SER A 122 -15.43 -9.83 4.66
C SER A 122 -14.36 -8.85 5.17
N LYS A 123 -14.51 -8.37 6.42
CA LYS A 123 -13.50 -7.54 7.09
C LYS A 123 -12.19 -8.27 7.34
N LYS A 124 -12.23 -9.54 7.79
CA LYS A 124 -11.03 -10.37 7.97
C LYS A 124 -10.22 -10.49 6.68
N TYR A 125 -10.88 -10.77 5.56
CA TYR A 125 -10.21 -10.94 4.27
C TYR A 125 -9.65 -9.62 3.73
N LYS A 126 -10.37 -8.50 3.84
CA LYS A 126 -9.82 -7.18 3.49
C LYS A 126 -8.58 -6.83 4.34
N ASN A 127 -8.59 -7.15 5.63
CA ASN A 127 -7.43 -6.94 6.50
C ASN A 127 -6.26 -7.88 6.18
N MET A 128 -6.51 -9.03 5.54
CA MET A 128 -5.44 -9.89 5.04
C MET A 128 -4.74 -9.26 3.84
N TRP A 129 -5.49 -8.63 2.92
CA TRP A 129 -4.86 -7.86 1.84
C TRP A 129 -3.88 -6.83 2.39
N ALA A 130 -4.25 -6.09 3.45
CA ALA A 130 -3.36 -5.10 4.07
C ALA A 130 -2.00 -5.66 4.51
N LYS A 131 -1.94 -6.98 4.75
CA LYS A 131 -0.72 -7.68 5.14
C LYS A 131 0.04 -8.24 3.93
N THR A 132 -0.67 -8.64 2.88
CA THR A 132 -0.09 -9.15 1.63
C THR A 132 0.40 -8.04 0.71
N ASP A 133 -0.27 -6.89 0.75
CA ASP A 133 0.13 -5.62 0.17
C ASP A 133 1.38 -5.14 0.90
N LYS A 134 2.51 -5.75 0.54
CA LYS A 134 3.81 -5.35 1.06
C LYS A 134 4.01 -3.90 0.69
N ILE A 135 4.73 -3.20 1.56
CA ILE A 135 5.01 -1.77 1.49
C ILE A 135 5.70 -1.34 0.15
N HIS A 136 6.01 -2.29 -0.74
CA HIS A 136 6.84 -2.12 -1.92
C HIS A 136 6.33 -2.86 -3.17
N ASP A 137 5.32 -3.74 -3.05
CA ASP A 137 4.92 -4.62 -4.16
C ASP A 137 3.92 -3.89 -5.06
N ASN A 138 4.49 -3.42 -6.15
CA ASN A 138 3.93 -2.59 -7.21
C ASN A 138 2.96 -3.31 -8.15
N ALA A 139 2.91 -4.63 -8.07
CA ALA A 139 2.04 -5.46 -8.89
C ALA A 139 0.73 -5.73 -8.14
N PHE A 140 -0.21 -4.78 -8.23
CA PHE A 140 -1.54 -4.92 -7.64
C PHE A 140 -2.18 -6.28 -7.96
N PHE A 141 -2.05 -6.74 -9.20
CA PHE A 141 -2.65 -8.02 -9.62
C PHE A 141 -1.93 -9.24 -9.06
N ASP A 142 -0.63 -9.17 -8.78
CA ASP A 142 0.09 -10.25 -8.12
C ASP A 142 -0.32 -10.34 -6.65
N ALA A 143 -0.37 -9.20 -5.95
CA ALA A 143 -0.90 -9.13 -4.59
C ALA A 143 -2.35 -9.63 -4.51
N LEU A 144 -3.17 -9.35 -5.54
CA LEU A 144 -4.54 -9.85 -5.66
C LEU A 144 -4.60 -11.35 -5.87
N ASN A 145 -3.70 -11.90 -6.66
CA ASN A 145 -3.64 -13.33 -6.88
C ASN A 145 -3.22 -14.07 -5.59
N GLU A 146 -2.21 -13.56 -4.88
CA GLU A 146 -1.78 -14.11 -3.58
C GLU A 146 -2.90 -14.03 -2.52
N TRP A 147 -3.55 -12.88 -2.43
CA TRP A 147 -4.70 -12.69 -1.54
C TRP A 147 -5.87 -13.62 -1.91
N TYR A 148 -6.17 -13.79 -3.21
CA TYR A 148 -7.21 -14.69 -3.67
C TYR A 148 -6.89 -16.14 -3.33
N ALA A 149 -5.65 -16.58 -3.57
CA ALA A 149 -5.21 -17.94 -3.22
C ALA A 149 -5.41 -18.20 -1.72
N TYR A 150 -4.99 -17.28 -0.85
CA TYR A 150 -5.23 -17.38 0.59
C TYR A 150 -6.74 -17.50 0.91
N CYS A 151 -7.57 -16.62 0.35
CA CYS A 151 -9.01 -16.62 0.60
C CYS A 151 -9.67 -17.89 0.07
N HIS A 152 -9.26 -18.40 -1.09
CA HIS A 152 -9.78 -19.61 -1.70
C HIS A 152 -9.55 -20.82 -0.79
N TYR A 153 -8.32 -21.04 -0.33
CA TYR A 153 -7.97 -22.18 0.53
C TYR A 153 -8.58 -22.09 1.94
N ASN A 154 -8.85 -20.88 2.43
CA ASN A 154 -9.50 -20.66 3.72
C ASN A 154 -11.03 -20.59 3.64
N SER A 155 -11.61 -20.72 2.45
CA SER A 155 -13.06 -20.69 2.26
C SER A 155 -13.67 -22.09 2.18
N PRO A 156 -14.87 -22.29 2.76
CA PRO A 156 -15.64 -23.52 2.56
C PRO A 156 -15.82 -23.80 1.07
N ALA A 157 -15.75 -25.08 0.67
CA ALA A 157 -15.78 -25.48 -0.74
C ALA A 157 -16.98 -24.87 -1.50
N GLY A 158 -18.18 -24.90 -0.91
CA GLY A 158 -19.41 -24.34 -1.50
C GLY A 158 -19.42 -22.82 -1.67
N LYS A 159 -18.42 -22.09 -1.16
CA LYS A 159 -18.31 -20.62 -1.31
C LYS A 159 -17.24 -20.17 -2.31
N ARG A 160 -16.34 -21.06 -2.75
CA ARG A 160 -15.17 -20.70 -3.56
C ARG A 160 -15.54 -20.13 -4.93
N THR A 161 -16.53 -20.71 -5.61
CA THR A 161 -17.05 -20.18 -6.89
C THR A 161 -17.65 -18.78 -6.72
N ALA A 162 -18.40 -18.55 -5.64
CA ALA A 162 -19.02 -17.26 -5.38
C ALA A 162 -17.96 -16.19 -5.05
N LEU A 163 -16.89 -16.55 -4.31
CA LEU A 163 -15.72 -15.70 -4.10
C LEU A 163 -15.05 -15.32 -5.44
N TYR A 164 -14.77 -16.31 -6.29
CA TYR A 164 -14.16 -16.06 -7.61
C TYR A 164 -15.02 -15.10 -8.45
N ASN A 165 -16.33 -15.35 -8.53
CA ASN A 165 -17.25 -14.49 -9.29
C ASN A 165 -17.30 -13.05 -8.74
N ALA A 166 -17.25 -12.88 -7.41
CA ALA A 166 -17.22 -11.56 -6.79
C ALA A 166 -15.94 -10.79 -7.17
N ILE A 167 -14.80 -11.46 -7.18
CA ILE A 167 -13.51 -10.86 -7.58
C ILE A 167 -13.50 -10.55 -9.07
N GLN A 168 -13.84 -11.53 -9.93
CA GLN A 168 -13.83 -11.38 -11.38
C GLN A 168 -14.68 -10.21 -11.84
N LYS A 169 -15.89 -10.05 -11.26
CA LYS A 169 -16.80 -8.93 -11.58
C LYS A 169 -16.13 -7.57 -11.36
N VAL A 170 -15.36 -7.42 -10.29
CA VAL A 170 -14.65 -6.16 -9.99
C VAL A 170 -13.40 -6.06 -10.85
N THR A 171 -12.59 -7.11 -10.95
CA THR A 171 -11.36 -7.12 -11.76
C THR A 171 -11.61 -6.71 -13.21
N THR A 172 -12.71 -7.15 -13.84
CA THR A 172 -13.05 -6.73 -15.21
C THR A 172 -13.26 -5.22 -15.34
N LYS A 173 -13.79 -4.55 -14.32
CA LYS A 173 -13.94 -3.08 -14.30
C LYS A 173 -12.59 -2.36 -14.25
N TYR A 174 -11.56 -3.00 -13.70
CA TYR A 174 -10.26 -2.40 -13.42
C TYR A 174 -9.12 -2.91 -14.30
N ALA A 175 -9.36 -3.90 -15.17
CA ALA A 175 -8.32 -4.58 -15.95
C ALA A 175 -7.46 -3.63 -16.80
N ASN A 176 -8.03 -2.53 -17.28
CA ASN A 176 -7.32 -1.51 -18.08
C ASN A 176 -6.94 -0.25 -17.29
N ASN A 177 -7.14 -0.24 -15.97
CA ASN A 177 -6.84 0.92 -15.15
C ASN A 177 -5.34 0.96 -14.81
N THR A 178 -4.60 1.78 -15.55
CA THR A 178 -3.15 1.95 -15.40
C THR A 178 -2.74 2.50 -14.03
N GLN A 179 -3.65 3.13 -13.28
CA GLN A 179 -3.35 3.61 -11.92
C GLN A 179 -3.17 2.47 -10.91
N LEU A 180 -3.66 1.25 -11.20
CA LEU A 180 -3.38 0.08 -10.36
C LEU A 180 -1.95 -0.43 -10.54
N ASN A 181 -1.29 -0.11 -11.66
CA ASN A 181 0.11 -0.46 -11.91
C ASN A 181 0.97 0.72 -11.45
N TYR A 182 1.35 0.72 -10.18
CA TYR A 182 2.34 1.65 -9.68
C TYR A 182 3.65 0.92 -9.62
N GLU A 183 4.48 0.92 -10.67
CA GLU A 183 5.81 0.31 -10.62
C GLU A 183 6.90 1.34 -10.39
N VAL A 184 7.40 1.38 -9.14
CA VAL A 184 8.76 1.83 -8.85
C VAL A 184 9.76 0.84 -9.45
N MET A 185 9.41 -0.46 -9.52
CA MET A 185 10.28 -1.60 -9.84
C MET A 185 10.60 -1.81 -11.34
N SER A 186 10.89 -0.72 -12.05
CA SER A 186 11.58 -0.83 -13.33
C SER A 186 12.96 -1.49 -13.16
N SER A 187 13.57 -1.95 -14.24
CA SER A 187 14.98 -2.39 -14.25
C SER A 187 15.92 -1.37 -13.59
N ALA A 188 15.59 -0.07 -13.70
CA ALA A 188 16.32 1.00 -13.03
C ALA A 188 16.21 0.95 -11.48
N TRP A 189 15.10 0.48 -10.92
CA TRP A 189 14.98 0.27 -9.48
C TRP A 189 15.75 -0.93 -9.00
N TYR A 190 15.74 -2.06 -9.72
CA TYR A 190 16.56 -3.21 -9.35
C TYR A 190 18.05 -2.86 -9.38
N ALA A 191 18.49 -2.10 -10.39
CA ALA A 191 19.84 -1.55 -10.42
C ALA A 191 20.11 -0.68 -9.19
N ARG A 192 19.18 0.22 -8.82
CA ARG A 192 19.29 1.08 -7.64
C ARG A 192 19.32 0.30 -6.32
N PHE A 193 18.44 -0.68 -6.14
CA PHE A 193 18.38 -1.53 -4.95
C PHE A 193 19.67 -2.35 -4.81
N THR A 194 20.18 -2.87 -5.92
CA THR A 194 21.46 -3.58 -5.95
C THR A 194 22.62 -2.67 -5.59
N VAL A 195 22.67 -1.44 -6.11
CA VAL A 195 23.68 -0.43 -5.75
C VAL A 195 23.55 -0.03 -4.27
N MET A 196 22.34 0.18 -3.76
CA MET A 196 22.10 0.49 -2.35
C MET A 196 22.55 -0.65 -1.41
N MET A 197 22.29 -1.90 -1.79
CA MET A 197 22.78 -3.07 -1.06
C MET A 197 24.31 -3.21 -1.13
N LEU A 198 24.91 -3.00 -2.31
CA LEU A 198 26.35 -3.14 -2.51
C LEU A 198 27.16 -2.06 -1.81
N PHE A 199 26.65 -0.83 -1.74
CA PHE A 199 27.34 0.31 -1.12
C PHE A 199 26.82 0.65 0.28
N GLY A 200 25.99 -0.20 0.90
CA GLY A 200 25.55 -0.06 2.30
C GLY A 200 24.84 1.26 2.61
N SER A 201 24.15 1.85 1.63
CA SER A 201 23.65 3.22 1.70
C SER A 201 22.12 3.23 1.72
N TRP A 202 21.55 3.27 2.93
CA TRP A 202 20.13 3.60 3.18
C TRP A 202 19.91 5.11 3.16
#